data_AF-A0A922VA84-F1
#
_entry.id   AF-A0A922VA84-F1
#
_cell.length_a   1.000
_cell.length_b   1.000
_cell.length_c   1.000
_cell.angle_alpha   90.00
_cell.angle_beta   90.00
_cell.angle_gamma   90.00
#
_symmetry.space_group_name_H-M   'P 1'
#
loop_
_entity.id
_entity.type
_entity.pdbx_description
1 polymer ?
#
loop_
_entity_poly.entity_id
_entity_poly.type
_entity_poly.pdbx_seq_one_letter_code
_entity_poly.pdbx_strand_id
1 'polypeptide(L)'
;MSHELTLAQVRPWGSTLHPVTIGRAHVVLRAPDGHLWDSVRDAFWGHHLGMCMCEDQTDLLELMRASLKCIAEEMHRIDPDAMIEHLFDGSRLFFRNYLLDLSNRDMLEHVGTVFKHARLSAFGWSVLAMLEATKPVIVDHADPTQQRAAAIQRGERSVLTA
;
A
#
# COMPACT_ATOMS: atom_id res chain seq x y z
N MET A 1 -10.97 -14.51 23.52
CA MET A 1 -9.56 -14.13 23.29
C MET A 1 -9.56 -12.66 22.90
N SER A 2 -8.76 -11.80 23.52
CA SER A 2 -8.76 -10.36 23.21
C SER A 2 -8.12 -10.11 21.84
N HIS A 3 -8.63 -9.11 21.11
CA HIS A 3 -8.10 -8.68 19.80
C HIS A 3 -6.59 -8.40 19.83
N GLU A 4 -6.05 -7.97 20.97
CA GLU A 4 -4.63 -7.68 21.17
C GLU A 4 -3.74 -8.93 21.11
N LEU A 5 -4.23 -10.09 21.57
CA LEU A 5 -3.46 -11.34 21.55
C LEU A 5 -3.36 -11.94 20.14
N THR A 6 -4.33 -11.66 19.27
CA THR A 6 -4.30 -12.10 17.87
C THR A 6 -3.28 -11.30 17.06
N LEU A 7 -3.14 -10.00 17.33
CA LEU A 7 -2.14 -9.14 16.69
C LEU A 7 -0.70 -9.53 17.05
N ALA A 8 -0.46 -10.03 18.27
CA ALA A 8 0.85 -10.47 18.73
C ALA A 8 1.41 -11.70 17.99
N GLN A 9 0.57 -12.47 17.28
CA GLN A 9 0.99 -13.63 16.49
C GLN A 9 1.26 -13.30 15.01
N VAL A 10 0.93 -12.09 14.55
CA VAL A 10 1.16 -11.67 13.17
C VAL A 10 2.56 -11.08 13.08
N ARG A 11 3.47 -11.77 12.40
CA ARG A 11 4.77 -11.18 12.07
C ARG A 11 4.54 -9.90 11.28
N PRO A 12 5.22 -8.79 11.59
CA PRO A 12 5.11 -7.59 10.79
C PRO A 12 5.43 -7.93 9.34
N TRP A 13 4.56 -7.47 8.44
CA TRP A 13 4.73 -7.67 7.02
C TRP A 13 6.10 -7.07 6.60
N GLY A 14 6.84 -7.80 5.76
CA GLY A 14 8.22 -7.47 5.40
C GLY A 14 9.31 -8.10 6.27
N SER A 15 8.97 -8.77 7.38
CA SER A 15 9.94 -9.52 8.21
C SER A 15 10.63 -10.67 7.47
N THR A 16 10.09 -11.09 6.32
CA THR A 16 10.64 -12.11 5.43
C THR A 16 11.47 -11.53 4.28
N LEU A 17 11.55 -10.19 4.17
CA LEU A 17 12.38 -9.51 3.17
C LEU A 17 13.80 -9.37 3.70
N HIS A 18 14.77 -9.69 2.86
CA HIS A 18 16.18 -9.57 3.19
C HIS A 18 16.87 -8.54 2.30
N PRO A 19 17.59 -7.54 2.85
CA PRO A 19 18.37 -6.64 2.04
C PRO A 19 19.53 -7.41 1.38
N VAL A 20 19.71 -7.19 0.07
CA VAL A 20 20.80 -7.79 -0.71
C VAL A 20 21.46 -6.70 -1.56
N THR A 21 22.79 -6.69 -1.59
CA THR A 21 23.55 -5.76 -2.44
C THR A 21 23.79 -6.38 -3.81
N ILE A 22 23.35 -5.71 -4.87
CA ILE A 22 23.66 -6.02 -6.27
C ILE A 22 24.76 -5.06 -6.75
N GLY A 23 25.81 -5.61 -7.35
CA GLY A 23 26.93 -4.83 -7.85
C GLY A 23 27.72 -4.15 -6.74
N ARG A 24 28.10 -2.88 -6.94
CA ARG A 24 29.00 -2.16 -6.02
C ARG A 24 28.29 -1.35 -4.93
N ALA A 25 26.98 -1.11 -5.04
CA ALA A 25 26.28 -0.21 -4.09
C ALA A 25 24.75 -0.30 -4.07
N HIS A 26 24.11 -1.07 -4.97
CA HIS A 26 22.65 -1.03 -5.06
C HIS A 26 22.05 -2.05 -4.09
N VAL A 27 21.33 -1.57 -3.07
CA VAL A 27 20.65 -2.44 -2.11
C VAL A 27 19.20 -2.62 -2.55
N VAL A 28 18.81 -3.87 -2.76
CA VAL A 28 17.43 -4.28 -3.07
C VAL A 28 16.89 -5.16 -1.94
N LEU A 29 15.60 -5.45 -1.98
CA LEU A 29 14.95 -6.40 -1.08
C LEU A 29 14.72 -7.73 -1.80
N ARG A 30 15.19 -8.82 -1.20
CA ARG A 30 14.94 -10.18 -1.68
C ARG A 30 13.80 -10.81 -0.90
N ALA A 31 12.78 -11.27 -1.61
CA ALA A 31 11.68 -12.04 -1.08
C ALA A 31 12.03 -13.55 -0.95
N PRO A 32 11.28 -14.34 -0.15
CA PRO A 32 11.56 -15.77 0.07
C PRO A 32 11.56 -16.63 -1.20
N ASP A 33 10.79 -16.22 -2.20
CA ASP A 33 10.72 -16.84 -3.53
C ASP A 33 11.95 -16.53 -4.42
N GLY A 34 12.83 -15.65 -3.96
CA GLY A 34 14.04 -15.23 -4.66
C GLY A 34 13.88 -13.98 -5.52
N HIS A 35 12.67 -13.43 -5.67
CA HIS A 35 12.46 -12.18 -6.41
C HIS A 35 13.12 -11.00 -5.69
N LEU A 36 13.58 -10.04 -6.49
CA LEU A 36 14.27 -8.83 -6.04
C LEU A 36 13.37 -7.62 -6.30
N TRP A 37 13.30 -6.73 -5.32
CA TRP A 37 12.39 -5.59 -5.30
C TRP A 37 13.15 -4.33 -4.90
N ASP A 38 12.91 -3.24 -5.63
CA ASP A 38 13.60 -1.96 -5.41
C ASP A 38 13.06 -1.21 -4.19
N SER A 39 11.82 -1.48 -3.79
CA SER A 39 11.20 -0.87 -2.62
C SER A 39 10.35 -1.86 -1.82
N VAL A 40 10.14 -1.50 -0.56
CA VAL A 40 9.19 -2.19 0.33
C VAL A 40 7.81 -2.20 -0.33
N ARG A 41 7.37 -1.07 -0.90
CA ARG A 41 6.05 -0.93 -1.54
C ARG A 41 5.89 -1.84 -2.78
N ASP A 42 6.95 -2.04 -3.56
CA ASP A 42 6.91 -2.96 -4.71
C ASP A 42 6.88 -4.42 -4.26
N ALA A 43 7.67 -4.77 -3.25
CA ALA A 43 7.59 -6.09 -2.62
C ALA A 43 6.20 -6.34 -2.02
N PHE A 44 5.52 -5.32 -1.51
CA PHE A 44 4.14 -5.44 -1.06
C PHE A 44 3.21 -5.76 -2.23
N TRP A 45 3.25 -4.93 -3.25
CA TRP A 45 2.33 -5.02 -4.37
C TRP A 45 2.52 -6.32 -5.16
N GLY A 46 3.74 -6.56 -5.63
CA GLY A 46 4.03 -7.67 -6.53
C GLY A 46 4.17 -9.01 -5.81
N HIS A 47 4.84 -9.07 -4.67
CA HIS A 47 5.04 -10.34 -3.95
C HIS A 47 3.93 -10.64 -2.95
N HIS A 48 3.57 -9.68 -2.09
CA HIS A 48 2.62 -9.96 -1.01
C HIS A 48 1.15 -9.97 -1.46
N LEU A 49 0.75 -9.03 -2.33
CA LEU A 49 -0.60 -8.99 -2.90
C LEU A 49 -0.73 -9.79 -4.19
N GLY A 50 0.37 -10.28 -4.77
CA GLY A 50 0.38 -11.03 -6.02
C GLY A 50 -0.13 -10.21 -7.21
N MET A 51 0.07 -8.89 -7.19
CA MET A 51 -0.44 -7.99 -8.22
C MET A 51 0.55 -7.83 -9.38
N CYS A 52 0.02 -7.52 -10.56
CA CYS A 52 0.84 -7.21 -11.73
C CYS A 52 1.61 -5.91 -11.51
N MET A 53 2.91 -5.91 -11.85
CA MET A 53 3.72 -4.68 -11.93
C MET A 53 3.39 -3.93 -13.23
N CYS A 54 2.30 -3.17 -13.23
CA CYS A 54 1.86 -2.36 -14.36
C CYS A 54 2.05 -0.85 -14.11
N GLU A 55 1.97 -0.05 -15.17
CA GLU A 55 2.13 1.41 -15.11
C GLU A 55 1.14 2.08 -14.13
N ASP A 56 -0.05 1.50 -13.97
CA ASP A 56 -1.12 2.02 -13.10
C ASP A 56 -0.97 1.60 -11.61
N GLN A 57 0.12 0.94 -11.23
CA GLN A 57 0.34 0.43 -9.86
C GLN A 57 0.13 1.53 -8.79
N THR A 58 0.66 2.73 -9.03
CA THR A 58 0.59 3.83 -8.06
C THR A 58 -0.86 4.25 -7.81
N ASP A 59 -1.63 4.42 -8.88
CA ASP A 59 -3.03 4.85 -8.81
C ASP A 59 -3.89 3.79 -8.13
N LEU A 60 -3.66 2.51 -8.45
CA LEU A 60 -4.36 1.40 -7.82
C LEU A 60 -4.04 1.26 -6.33
N LEU A 61 -2.78 1.48 -5.93
CA LEU A 61 -2.38 1.49 -4.53
C LEU A 61 -3.02 2.64 -3.76
N GLU A 62 -3.12 3.83 -4.36
CA GLU A 62 -3.77 4.98 -3.74
C GLU A 62 -5.29 4.82 -3.64
N LEU A 63 -5.94 4.25 -4.67
CA LEU A 63 -7.36 3.88 -4.61
C LEU A 63 -7.62 2.86 -3.51
N MET A 64 -6.75 1.84 -3.38
CA MET A 64 -6.84 0.83 -2.33
C MET A 64 -6.70 1.47 -0.95
N ARG A 65 -5.68 2.32 -0.76
CA ARG A 65 -5.45 3.04 0.49
C ARG A 65 -6.67 3.88 0.87
N ALA A 66 -7.14 4.70 -0.06
CA ALA A 66 -8.29 5.59 0.16
C ALA A 66 -9.57 4.79 0.48
N SER A 67 -9.83 3.72 -0.25
CA SER A 67 -11.00 2.87 -0.04
C SER A 67 -10.98 2.18 1.33
N LEU A 68 -9.85 1.57 1.70
CA LEU A 68 -9.68 0.93 2.99
C LEU A 68 -9.81 1.94 4.14
N LYS A 69 -9.29 3.15 3.96
CA LYS A 69 -9.44 4.25 4.93
C LYS A 69 -10.91 4.67 5.09
N CYS A 70 -11.64 4.88 4.00
CA CYS A 70 -13.07 5.17 4.06
C CYS A 70 -13.88 4.04 4.71
N ILE A 71 -13.44 2.79 4.59
CA ILE A 71 -14.08 1.67 5.27
C ILE A 71 -13.77 1.68 6.77
N ALA A 72 -12.51 1.90 7.14
CA ALA A 72 -12.08 2.04 8.54
C ALA A 72 -12.80 3.18 9.27
N GLU A 73 -13.05 4.30 8.58
CA GLU A 73 -13.75 5.48 9.11
C GLU A 73 -15.28 5.39 8.96
N GLU A 74 -15.79 4.24 8.50
CA GLU A 74 -17.22 3.99 8.25
C GLU A 74 -17.90 4.96 7.26
N MET A 75 -17.13 5.66 6.43
CA MET A 75 -17.65 6.58 5.40
C MET A 75 -18.56 5.89 4.40
N HIS A 76 -18.26 4.65 4.03
CA HIS A 76 -19.12 3.80 3.19
C HIS A 76 -20.53 3.56 3.77
N ARG A 77 -20.72 3.81 5.08
CA ARG A 77 -21.99 3.70 5.79
C ARG A 77 -22.65 5.06 6.02
N ILE A 78 -21.84 6.07 6.34
CA ILE A 78 -22.30 7.43 6.69
C ILE A 78 -22.66 8.22 5.43
N ASP A 79 -21.77 8.21 4.44
CA ASP A 79 -21.91 8.96 3.19
C ASP A 79 -21.35 8.15 2.00
N PRO A 80 -22.07 7.09 1.58
CA PRO A 80 -21.64 6.27 0.46
C PRO A 80 -21.60 7.04 -0.85
N ASP A 81 -22.47 8.03 -1.05
CA ASP A 81 -22.54 8.78 -2.30
C ASP A 81 -21.30 9.69 -2.46
N ALA A 82 -20.82 10.35 -1.39
CA ALA A 82 -19.57 11.09 -1.45
C ALA A 82 -18.36 10.18 -1.72
N MET A 83 -18.32 8.99 -1.11
CA MET A 83 -17.26 8.02 -1.39
C MET A 83 -17.28 7.57 -2.86
N ILE A 84 -18.46 7.30 -3.41
CA ILE A 84 -18.63 6.90 -4.82
C ILE A 84 -18.21 8.04 -5.77
N GLU A 85 -18.61 9.27 -5.46
CA GLU A 85 -18.24 10.43 -6.28
C GLU A 85 -16.74 10.70 -6.26
N HIS A 86 -16.11 10.70 -5.09
CA HIS A 86 -14.71 11.13 -4.94
C HIS A 86 -13.67 10.05 -5.25
N LEU A 87 -13.99 8.77 -5.04
CA LEU A 87 -13.02 7.69 -5.24
C LEU A 87 -13.29 6.86 -6.49
N PHE A 88 -14.52 6.89 -7.02
CA PHE A 88 -14.95 6.02 -8.11
C PHE A 88 -15.57 6.81 -9.27
N ASP A 89 -15.35 8.12 -9.33
CA ASP A 89 -15.87 9.03 -10.36
C ASP A 89 -17.39 8.88 -10.59
N GLY A 90 -18.15 8.68 -9.52
CA GLY A 90 -19.60 8.47 -9.57
C GLY A 90 -20.03 7.05 -9.98
N SER A 91 -19.10 6.16 -10.34
CA SER A 91 -19.39 4.83 -10.86
C SER A 91 -19.78 3.83 -9.76
N ARG A 92 -21.09 3.69 -9.54
CA ARG A 92 -21.67 2.72 -8.60
C ARG A 92 -21.28 1.26 -8.91
N LEU A 93 -21.14 0.92 -10.20
CA LEU A 93 -20.74 -0.43 -10.61
C LEU A 93 -19.28 -0.69 -10.23
N PHE A 94 -18.39 0.28 -10.51
CA PHE A 94 -16.98 0.15 -10.16
C PHE A 94 -16.80 0.05 -8.65
N PHE A 95 -17.45 0.92 -7.87
CA PHE A 95 -17.47 0.84 -6.41
C PHE A 95 -17.85 -0.56 -5.90
N ARG A 96 -18.97 -1.13 -6.37
CA ARG A 96 -19.42 -2.46 -5.92
C ARG A 96 -18.44 -3.56 -6.30
N ASN A 97 -17.93 -3.54 -7.52
CA ASN A 97 -16.96 -4.53 -7.99
C ASN A 97 -15.64 -4.42 -7.24
N TYR A 98 -15.21 -3.20 -6.92
CA TYR A 98 -13.99 -2.97 -6.17
C TYR A 98 -14.11 -3.48 -4.73
N LEU A 99 -15.23 -3.22 -4.05
CA LEU A 99 -15.47 -3.79 -2.71
C LEU A 99 -15.56 -5.32 -2.73
N LEU A 100 -16.12 -5.92 -3.79
CA LEU A 100 -16.08 -7.38 -4.00
C LEU A 100 -14.64 -7.88 -4.16
N ASP A 101 -13.81 -7.20 -4.95
CA ASP A 101 -12.40 -7.57 -5.13
C ASP A 101 -11.62 -7.50 -3.81
N LEU A 102 -11.78 -6.41 -3.04
CA LEU A 102 -11.17 -6.30 -1.71
C LEU A 102 -11.63 -7.41 -0.76
N SER A 103 -12.91 -7.79 -0.82
CA SER A 103 -13.43 -8.90 -0.04
C SER A 103 -12.87 -10.26 -0.49
N ASN A 104 -12.75 -10.49 -1.79
CA ASN A 104 -12.16 -11.72 -2.34
C ASN A 104 -10.67 -11.86 -2.00
N ARG A 105 -10.00 -10.75 -1.67
CA ARG A 105 -8.62 -10.70 -1.18
C ARG A 105 -8.53 -10.76 0.34
N ASP A 106 -9.60 -11.16 1.01
CA ASP A 106 -9.73 -11.24 2.47
C ASP A 106 -9.43 -9.92 3.20
N MET A 107 -9.51 -8.77 2.53
CA MET A 107 -9.27 -7.46 3.16
C MET A 107 -10.51 -6.95 3.89
N LEU A 108 -11.70 -7.42 3.49
CA LEU A 108 -12.99 -7.01 4.05
C LEU A 108 -13.75 -8.19 4.64
N GLU A 109 -14.45 -7.94 5.74
CA GLU A 109 -15.45 -8.82 6.32
C GLU A 109 -16.83 -8.20 6.07
N HIS A 110 -17.79 -8.97 5.53
CA HIS A 110 -19.16 -8.50 5.34
C HIS A 110 -20.20 -9.57 5.74
N VAL A 111 -21.19 -9.20 6.56
CA VAL A 111 -22.17 -10.14 7.14
C VAL A 111 -23.34 -10.42 6.18
N GLY A 112 -23.04 -10.95 4.98
CA GLY A 112 -24.06 -11.41 4.02
C GLY A 112 -24.87 -10.32 3.29
N THR A 113 -24.78 -9.05 3.68
CA THR A 113 -25.37 -7.91 2.94
C THR A 113 -24.35 -7.20 2.06
N VAL A 114 -24.83 -6.54 1.00
CA VAL A 114 -24.03 -5.74 0.05
C VAL A 114 -23.33 -4.58 0.77
N PHE A 115 -22.10 -4.81 1.26
CA PHE A 115 -21.08 -3.91 1.84
C PHE A 115 -21.48 -2.81 2.85
N LYS A 116 -22.76 -2.63 3.17
CA LYS A 116 -23.26 -1.65 4.16
C LYS A 116 -22.68 -1.86 5.56
N HIS A 117 -22.27 -3.10 5.84
CA HIS A 117 -21.66 -3.53 7.09
C HIS A 117 -20.25 -4.07 6.86
N ALA A 118 -19.59 -3.64 5.78
CA ALA A 118 -18.21 -4.01 5.53
C ALA A 118 -17.31 -3.47 6.65
N ARG A 119 -16.38 -4.30 7.10
CA ARG A 119 -15.33 -3.93 8.04
C ARG A 119 -14.00 -4.40 7.49
N LEU A 120 -12.92 -3.72 7.87
CA LEU A 120 -11.60 -4.25 7.58
C LEU A 120 -11.38 -5.54 8.38
N SER A 121 -10.90 -6.58 7.70
CA SER A 121 -10.36 -7.76 8.38
C SER A 121 -9.04 -7.41 9.06
N ALA A 122 -8.48 -8.34 9.84
CA ALA A 122 -7.11 -8.19 10.38
C ALA A 122 -6.07 -7.99 9.25
N PHE A 123 -6.28 -8.64 8.11
CA PHE A 123 -5.45 -8.46 6.93
C PHE A 123 -5.63 -7.07 6.31
N GLY A 124 -6.88 -6.61 6.12
CA GLY A 124 -7.18 -5.27 5.60
C GLY A 124 -6.58 -4.14 6.44
N TRP A 125 -6.58 -4.27 7.77
CA TRP A 125 -5.89 -3.32 8.65
C TRP A 125 -4.38 -3.29 8.44
N SER A 126 -3.76 -4.45 8.25
CA SER A 126 -2.32 -4.57 8.01
C SER A 126 -1.94 -3.95 6.66
N VAL A 127 -2.76 -4.18 5.63
CA VAL A 127 -2.63 -3.58 4.30
C VAL A 127 -2.72 -2.05 4.39
N LEU A 128 -3.74 -1.51 5.07
CA LEU A 128 -3.91 -0.06 5.23
C LEU A 128 -2.71 0.56 5.95
N ALA A 129 -2.24 -0.05 7.04
CA ALA A 129 -1.07 0.44 7.77
C ALA A 129 0.20 0.50 6.90
N MET A 130 0.40 -0.52 6.04
CA MET A 130 1.50 -0.55 5.10
C MET A 130 1.41 0.56 4.05
N LEU A 131 0.22 0.75 3.47
CA LEU A 131 -0.01 1.76 2.43
C LEU A 131 0.18 3.18 2.96
N GLU A 132 -0.23 3.45 4.19
CA GLU A 132 0.02 4.72 4.88
C GLU A 132 1.52 4.91 5.18
N ALA A 133 2.20 3.86 5.68
CA ALA A 133 3.63 3.94 6.02
C ALA A 133 4.55 4.09 4.79
N THR A 134 4.13 3.59 3.64
CA THR A 134 4.92 3.62 2.39
C THR A 134 4.40 4.63 1.37
N LYS A 135 3.45 5.49 1.77
CA LYS A 135 2.91 6.52 0.88
C LYS A 135 4.06 7.34 0.27
N PRO A 136 4.10 7.55 -1.06
CA PRO A 136 5.10 8.42 -1.67
C PRO A 136 5.02 9.79 -1.00
N VAL A 137 6.09 10.21 -0.33
CA VAL A 137 6.21 11.58 0.14
C VAL A 137 6.41 12.42 -1.11
N ILE A 138 5.41 13.21 -1.49
CA ILE A 138 5.60 14.28 -2.47
C ILE A 138 6.52 15.28 -1.79
N VAL A 139 7.82 15.13 -2.04
CA VAL A 139 8.82 16.11 -1.62
C VAL A 139 8.64 17.30 -2.54
N ASP A 140 8.00 18.35 -2.04
CA ASP A 140 7.94 19.62 -2.74
C ASP A 140 9.39 20.11 -2.94
N HIS A 141 9.85 20.09 -4.20
CA HIS A 141 11.25 20.35 -4.56
C HIS A 141 11.68 21.82 -4.39
N ALA A 142 10.87 22.64 -3.72
CA ALA A 142 11.13 24.06 -3.49
C ALA A 142 12.07 24.36 -2.29
N ASP A 143 12.43 23.39 -1.45
CA ASP A 143 13.37 23.60 -0.32
C ASP A 143 14.83 23.22 -0.69
N PRO A 144 15.78 24.17 -0.75
CA PRO A 144 17.19 23.93 -1.07
C PRO A 144 17.89 22.95 -0.10
N THR A 145 17.40 22.85 1.13
CA THR A 145 18.00 22.01 2.18
C THR A 145 17.79 20.52 1.89
N GLN A 146 16.75 20.18 1.13
CA GLN A 146 16.36 18.79 0.82
C GLN A 146 16.83 18.31 -0.57
N GLN A 147 17.32 19.20 -1.44
CA GLN A 147 18.03 18.78 -2.66
C GLN A 147 19.24 17.88 -2.32
N ARG A 148 19.87 18.10 -1.17
CA ARG A 148 20.92 17.22 -0.64
C ARG A 148 20.40 15.83 -0.26
N ALA A 149 19.22 15.71 0.33
CA ALA A 149 18.63 14.42 0.72
C ALA A 149 18.15 13.62 -0.50
N ALA A 150 17.53 14.29 -1.49
CA ALA A 150 17.09 13.67 -2.73
C ALA A 150 18.27 13.21 -3.63
N ALA A 151 19.38 13.95 -3.66
CA ALA A 151 20.60 13.54 -4.36
C ALA A 151 21.26 12.31 -3.72
N ILE A 152 21.19 12.18 -2.40
CA ILE A 152 21.66 10.98 -1.66
C ILE A 152 20.79 9.76 -2.01
N GLN A 153 19.46 9.93 -2.11
CA GLN A 153 18.56 8.84 -2.51
C GLN A 153 18.66 8.46 -3.99
N ARG A 154 18.95 9.43 -4.88
CA ARG A 154 19.11 9.18 -6.33
C ARG A 154 20.49 8.65 -6.74
N GLY A 155 21.45 8.54 -5.82
CA GLY A 155 22.79 8.04 -6.14
C GLY A 155 23.54 8.90 -7.17
N GLU A 156 23.18 10.18 -7.29
CA GLU A 156 23.86 11.13 -8.18
C GLU A 156 25.22 11.48 -7.57
N ARG A 157 26.22 10.63 -7.86
CA ARG A 157 27.64 10.97 -7.68
C ARG A 157 27.97 12.13 -8.60
N SER A 158 27.91 13.35 -8.09
CA SER A 158 28.76 14.40 -8.64
C SER A 158 30.20 14.02 -8.29
N VAL A 159 30.89 13.46 -9.28
CA VAL A 159 32.33 13.27 -9.27
C VAL A 159 32.94 14.66 -9.18
N LEU A 160 33.24 15.10 -7.96
CA LEU A 160 34.21 16.16 -7.73
C LEU A 160 35.57 15.59 -8.12
N THR A 161 35.96 15.79 -9.38
CA THR A 161 37.36 15.72 -9.81
C THR A 161 37.80 17.11 -10.24
N ALA A 162 38.80 17.61 -9.52
CA ALA A 162 39.75 18.68 -9.81
C ALA A 162 39.22 20.12 -9.86
#